data_AF-A0A0J9YCQ1-F1
#
_entry.id   AF-A0A0J9YCQ1-F1
#
_cell.length_a   1.000
_cell.length_b   1.000
_cell.length_c   1.000
_cell.angle_alpha   90.00
_cell.angle_beta   90.00
_cell.angle_gamma   90.00
#
_symmetry.space_group_name_H-M   'P 1'
#
loop_
_entity.id
_entity.type
_entity.pdbx_description
1 polymer ?
#
loop_
_entity_poly.entity_id
_entity_poly.type
_entity_poly.pdbx_seq_one_letter_code
_entity_poly.pdbx_strand_id
1 'polypeptide(L)'
;MLNEVKQLWATKLYLSTTTIATTKETTTATTTTAPKQSARVTEPETVKAMGFTGMTDGVAMLTRAKENLIFTMSALSEVQRIALSQSKREFIEMCSFDGKECNIDTDFKLHVDPAFGNCYTFNWDVNNNHSSSKAGPMYGIRLLLFVNTSDYMATSEASGVRLAIHSPTDFPFPDTFGYSAPVGFASSFGLKK
;
A
#
# COMPACT_ATOMS: atom_id res chain seq x y z
N MET A 1 18.33 -24.45 65.31
CA MET A 1 18.10 -23.61 64.11
C MET A 1 18.25 -24.48 62.85
N LEU A 2 17.81 -25.74 62.85
CA LEU A 2 16.51 -26.26 62.38
C LEU A 2 15.81 -25.51 61.24
N ASN A 3 16.01 -26.06 60.04
CA ASN A 3 15.04 -26.22 58.94
C ASN A 3 13.59 -26.33 59.41
N GLU A 4 12.68 -25.71 58.65
CA GLU A 4 11.22 -25.95 58.44
C GLU A 4 10.69 -24.57 57.95
N VAL A 5 10.07 -24.33 56.79
CA VAL A 5 8.88 -24.96 56.20
C VAL A 5 8.84 -24.52 54.72
N LYS A 6 9.38 -25.34 53.82
CA LYS A 6 8.76 -25.53 52.50
C LYS A 6 7.82 -26.71 52.70
N GLN A 7 6.53 -26.50 52.42
CA GLN A 7 5.41 -27.44 52.33
C GLN A 7 4.25 -27.03 53.26
N LEU A 8 3.14 -26.62 52.65
CA LEU A 8 1.75 -26.54 53.11
C LEU A 8 1.02 -25.69 52.05
N TRP A 9 0.93 -26.12 50.79
CA TRP A 9 -0.16 -26.95 50.24
C TRP A 9 -1.47 -26.91 51.01
N ALA A 10 -2.50 -26.43 50.30
CA ALA A 10 -3.88 -26.88 50.38
C ALA A 10 -4.60 -26.75 51.73
N THR A 11 -5.15 -25.56 52.02
CA THR A 11 -6.44 -25.50 52.72
C THR A 11 -7.02 -24.08 52.66
N LYS A 12 -8.35 -24.00 52.56
CA LYS A 12 -9.20 -22.79 52.59
C LYS A 12 -9.46 -22.16 51.22
N LEU A 13 -9.79 -22.93 50.19
CA LEU A 13 -11.20 -23.25 49.84
C LEU A 13 -12.20 -23.11 51.00
N TYR A 14 -13.13 -22.17 50.82
CA TYR A 14 -14.30 -21.83 51.65
C TYR A 14 -14.02 -21.01 52.91
N LEU A 15 -14.32 -19.71 52.82
CA LEU A 15 -15.01 -19.00 53.90
C LEU A 15 -15.98 -17.99 53.28
N SER A 16 -17.27 -18.28 53.43
CA SER A 16 -18.40 -17.42 53.04
C SER A 16 -18.43 -16.17 53.90
N THR A 17 -18.65 -15.00 53.29
CA THR A 17 -19.16 -13.84 54.04
C THR A 17 -20.15 -13.06 53.19
N THR A 18 -21.35 -12.90 53.76
CA THR A 18 -22.53 -12.23 53.24
C THR A 18 -22.42 -10.72 53.39
N THR A 19 -22.67 -9.94 52.33
CA THR A 19 -22.93 -8.50 52.48
C THR A 19 -23.89 -7.96 51.41
N ILE A 20 -25.14 -7.78 51.83
CA ILE A 20 -26.11 -6.69 51.54
C ILE A 20 -26.32 -6.29 50.07
N ALA A 21 -27.49 -6.68 49.55
CA ALA A 21 -28.08 -6.10 48.36
C ALA A 21 -28.36 -4.60 48.55
N THR A 22 -27.81 -3.76 47.66
CA THR A 22 -28.25 -2.38 47.48
C THR A 22 -28.72 -2.25 46.04
N THR A 23 -30.03 -2.12 45.86
CA THR A 23 -30.68 -1.86 44.58
C THR A 23 -30.35 -0.44 44.14
N LYS A 24 -29.77 -0.28 42.94
CA LYS A 24 -29.85 0.98 42.18
C LYS A 24 -30.14 0.63 40.72
N GLU A 25 -31.29 1.09 40.25
CA GLU A 25 -31.74 1.00 38.86
C GLU A 25 -30.98 1.98 37.94
N THR A 26 -31.01 1.66 36.64
CA THR A 26 -30.82 2.54 35.46
C THR A 26 -29.36 2.90 35.17
N THR A 27 -28.75 2.53 34.04
CA THR A 27 -29.16 2.87 32.66
C THR A 27 -28.44 1.94 31.68
N THR A 28 -29.13 1.54 30.62
CA THR A 28 -28.64 0.79 29.45
C THR A 28 -27.30 1.35 28.93
N ALA A 29 -26.21 0.62 29.17
CA ALA A 29 -24.99 0.81 28.39
C ALA A 29 -25.19 0.08 27.06
N THR A 30 -25.69 0.81 26.06
CA THR A 30 -25.59 0.38 24.67
C THR A 30 -24.12 0.13 24.38
N THR A 31 -23.76 -1.12 24.12
CA THR A 31 -22.42 -1.52 23.70
C THR A 31 -22.14 -0.89 22.33
N THR A 32 -21.73 0.37 22.31
CA THR A 32 -21.30 1.03 21.08
C THR A 32 -19.97 0.40 20.69
N THR A 33 -20.04 -0.58 19.80
CA THR A 33 -18.91 -1.13 19.07
C THR A 33 -18.00 0.03 18.67
N ALA A 34 -16.72 -0.02 19.06
CA ALA A 34 -15.74 0.98 18.65
C ALA A 34 -15.83 1.18 17.12
N PRO A 35 -15.84 2.43 16.62
CA PRO A 35 -15.94 2.66 15.19
C PRO A 35 -14.76 1.96 14.53
N LYS A 36 -15.04 1.08 13.56
CA LYS A 36 -14.04 0.37 12.76
C LYS A 36 -13.24 1.30 11.83
N GLN A 37 -13.34 2.61 12.03
CA GLN A 37 -12.87 3.67 11.13
C GLN A 37 -12.10 4.72 11.94
N SER A 38 -11.07 5.30 11.32
CA SER A 38 -10.29 6.38 11.92
C SER A 38 -11.16 7.61 12.22
N ALA A 39 -10.91 8.29 13.34
CA ALA A 39 -11.64 9.50 13.75
C ALA A 39 -11.62 10.62 12.69
N ARG A 40 -10.56 10.68 11.87
CA ARG A 40 -10.43 11.63 10.76
C ARG A 40 -11.53 11.45 9.71
N VAL A 41 -11.97 10.22 9.47
CA VAL A 41 -13.00 9.89 8.46
C VAL A 41 -14.37 10.43 8.87
N THR A 42 -14.63 10.51 10.18
CA THR A 42 -15.88 10.99 10.76
C THR A 42 -15.91 12.49 11.03
N GLU A 43 -14.81 13.20 10.81
CA GLU A 43 -14.72 14.64 11.03
C GLU A 43 -15.67 15.41 10.08
N PRO A 44 -16.46 16.38 10.56
CA PRO A 44 -17.46 17.07 9.74
C PRO A 44 -16.89 17.71 8.46
N GLU A 45 -15.69 18.28 8.53
CA GLU A 45 -15.00 18.85 7.37
C GLU A 45 -14.63 17.77 6.35
N THR A 46 -14.07 16.65 6.80
CA THR A 46 -13.74 15.49 5.95
C THR A 46 -14.98 14.89 5.31
N VAL A 47 -16.07 14.73 6.07
CA VAL A 47 -17.34 14.20 5.55
C VAL A 47 -17.88 15.07 4.43
N LYS A 48 -17.83 16.40 4.59
CA LYS A 48 -18.27 17.35 3.58
C LYS A 48 -17.33 17.39 2.36
N ALA A 49 -16.02 17.46 2.59
CA ALA A 49 -15.02 17.61 1.52
C ALA A 49 -14.91 16.34 0.66
N MET A 50 -14.99 15.17 1.29
CA MET A 50 -14.84 13.88 0.59
C MET A 50 -16.16 13.31 0.10
N GLY A 51 -17.30 13.95 0.43
CA GLY A 51 -18.63 13.49 0.00
C GLY A 51 -19.08 12.20 0.69
N PHE A 52 -18.73 12.02 1.96
CA PHE A 52 -19.07 10.82 2.74
C PHE A 52 -20.48 10.85 3.37
N THR A 53 -21.29 11.86 3.04
CA THR A 53 -22.64 12.01 3.58
C THR A 53 -23.49 10.77 3.30
N GLY A 54 -23.94 10.09 4.36
CA GLY A 54 -24.75 8.87 4.28
C GLY A 54 -23.96 7.58 3.97
N MET A 55 -22.63 7.65 3.85
CA MET A 55 -21.79 6.46 3.67
C MET A 55 -21.45 5.84 5.03
N THR A 56 -21.59 4.52 5.12
CA THR A 56 -21.20 3.74 6.32
C THR A 56 -20.22 2.60 6.00
N ASP A 57 -20.14 2.19 4.74
CA ASP A 57 -19.18 1.19 4.27
C ASP A 57 -17.80 1.82 4.08
N GLY A 58 -16.81 1.33 4.83
CA GLY A 58 -15.43 1.79 4.75
C GLY A 58 -14.80 1.56 3.39
N VAL A 59 -15.21 0.51 2.65
CA VAL A 59 -14.70 0.24 1.31
C VAL A 59 -15.24 1.29 0.33
N ALA A 60 -16.56 1.54 0.32
CA ALA A 60 -17.15 2.60 -0.49
C ALA A 60 -16.55 3.99 -0.19
N MET A 61 -16.31 4.31 1.09
CA MET A 61 -15.65 5.56 1.48
C MET A 61 -14.21 5.63 0.95
N LEU A 62 -13.45 4.54 1.04
CA LEU A 62 -12.08 4.45 0.51
C LEU A 62 -12.06 4.63 -1.02
N THR A 63 -12.97 3.97 -1.74
CA THR A 63 -13.11 4.14 -3.21
C THR A 63 -13.41 5.59 -3.56
N ARG A 64 -14.38 6.22 -2.89
CA ARG A 64 -14.70 7.64 -3.09
C ARG A 64 -13.50 8.53 -2.80
N ALA A 65 -12.75 8.23 -1.74
CA ALA A 65 -11.57 8.99 -1.39
C ALA A 65 -10.49 8.92 -2.46
N LYS A 66 -10.23 7.72 -3.01
CA LYS A 66 -9.31 7.51 -4.12
C LYS A 66 -9.74 8.28 -5.37
N GLU A 67 -11.01 8.22 -5.75
CA GLU A 67 -11.55 8.96 -6.91
C GLU A 67 -11.32 10.47 -6.78
N ASN A 68 -11.64 11.05 -5.62
CA ASN A 68 -11.43 12.47 -5.35
C ASN A 68 -9.94 12.86 -5.41
N LEU A 69 -9.05 11.99 -4.93
CA LEU A 69 -7.61 12.22 -5.01
C LEU A 69 -7.12 12.21 -6.46
N ILE A 70 -7.53 11.21 -7.26
CA ILE A 70 -7.17 11.13 -8.68
C ILE A 70 -7.67 12.37 -9.43
N PHE A 71 -8.91 12.80 -9.18
CA PHE A 71 -9.47 14.01 -9.76
C PHE A 71 -8.64 15.25 -9.39
N THR A 72 -8.29 15.39 -8.11
CA THR A 72 -7.47 16.50 -7.62
C THR A 72 -6.08 16.51 -8.24
N MET A 73 -5.42 15.35 -8.32
CA MET A 73 -4.12 15.19 -8.97
C MET A 73 -4.17 15.50 -10.46
N SER A 74 -5.26 15.12 -11.14
CA SER A 74 -5.45 15.41 -12.56
C SER A 74 -5.59 16.90 -12.88
N ALA A 75 -6.01 17.72 -11.90
CA ALA A 75 -6.14 19.16 -12.02
C ALA A 75 -4.80 19.91 -11.83
N LEU A 76 -3.74 19.24 -11.36
CA LEU A 76 -2.42 19.84 -11.20
C LEU A 76 -1.64 19.85 -12.52
N SER A 77 -0.68 20.78 -12.63
CA SER A 77 0.24 20.78 -13.76
C SER A 77 1.16 19.56 -13.74
N GLU A 78 1.66 19.16 -14.90
CA GLU A 78 2.57 18.01 -15.01
C GLU A 78 3.81 18.17 -14.13
N VAL A 79 4.42 19.36 -14.10
CA VAL A 79 5.59 19.66 -13.27
C VAL A 79 5.29 19.44 -11.78
N GLN A 80 4.11 19.84 -11.32
CA GLN A 80 3.69 19.62 -9.93
C GLN A 80 3.50 18.13 -9.65
N ARG A 81 2.85 17.38 -10.55
CA ARG A 81 2.65 15.93 -10.40
C ARG A 81 3.99 15.19 -10.33
N ILE A 82 4.95 15.58 -11.17
CA ILE A 82 6.30 15.01 -11.16
C ILE A 82 7.01 15.28 -9.84
N ALA A 83 6.93 16.52 -9.34
CA ALA A 83 7.60 16.93 -8.11
C ALA A 83 6.99 16.32 -6.84
N LEU A 84 5.69 15.99 -6.87
CA LEU A 84 4.99 15.35 -5.75
C LEU A 84 5.13 13.83 -5.74
N SER A 85 5.73 13.24 -6.77
CA SER A 85 5.85 11.79 -6.90
C SER A 85 7.31 11.34 -6.80
N GLN A 86 7.49 10.02 -6.65
CA GLN A 86 8.78 9.39 -6.41
C GLN A 86 9.75 9.64 -7.56
N SER A 87 11.00 9.95 -7.25
CA SER A 87 12.00 10.25 -8.27
C SER A 87 12.64 8.97 -8.84
N LYS A 88 13.25 9.08 -10.03
CA LYS A 88 13.74 7.90 -10.78
C LYS A 88 14.79 7.11 -10.01
N ARG A 89 15.76 7.83 -9.44
CA ARG A 89 16.90 7.26 -8.71
C ARG A 89 16.55 6.84 -7.28
N GLU A 90 15.45 7.36 -6.74
CA GLU A 90 14.89 6.93 -5.46
C GLU A 90 14.07 5.65 -5.61
N PHE A 91 13.43 5.46 -6.76
CA PHE A 91 12.61 4.28 -7.01
C PHE A 91 13.39 3.09 -7.58
N ILE A 92 14.31 3.33 -8.52
CA ILE A 92 15.09 2.28 -9.20
C ILE A 92 16.51 2.28 -8.67
N GLU A 93 16.83 1.30 -7.82
CA GLU A 93 18.15 1.14 -7.20
C GLU A 93 19.13 0.43 -8.13
N MET A 94 18.70 -0.68 -8.73
CA MET A 94 19.54 -1.47 -9.66
C MET A 94 18.72 -1.96 -10.84
N CYS A 95 19.37 -2.01 -12.01
CA CYS A 95 18.80 -2.59 -13.23
C CYS A 95 19.80 -3.49 -13.92
N SER A 96 19.33 -4.67 -14.36
CA SER A 96 20.04 -5.50 -15.31
C SER A 96 19.12 -5.99 -16.42
N PHE A 97 19.62 -6.00 -17.64
CA PHE A 97 18.97 -6.60 -18.80
C PHE A 97 19.98 -7.44 -19.57
N ASP A 98 19.59 -8.65 -19.96
CA ASP A 98 20.46 -9.59 -20.69
C ASP A 98 21.83 -9.84 -20.00
N GLY A 99 21.82 -9.88 -18.66
CA GLY A 99 23.02 -10.07 -17.84
C GLY A 99 23.98 -8.86 -17.79
N LYS A 100 23.57 -7.70 -18.31
CA LYS A 100 24.35 -6.45 -18.27
C LYS A 100 23.64 -5.41 -17.43
N GLU A 101 24.39 -4.50 -16.82
CA GLU A 101 23.83 -3.36 -16.10
C GLU A 101 23.17 -2.38 -17.09
N CYS A 102 21.96 -1.91 -16.76
CA CYS A 102 21.27 -0.88 -17.55
C CYS A 102 21.70 0.52 -17.10
N ASN A 103 21.56 1.51 -17.97
CA ASN A 103 21.67 2.91 -17.58
C ASN A 103 20.29 3.44 -17.15
N ILE A 104 20.08 3.58 -15.84
CA ILE A 104 18.80 4.03 -15.27
C ILE A 104 18.37 5.40 -15.81
N ASP A 105 19.29 6.30 -16.12
CA ASP A 105 18.93 7.65 -16.56
C ASP A 105 18.41 7.66 -17.99
N THR A 106 19.00 6.85 -18.89
CA THR A 106 18.69 6.85 -20.33
C THR A 106 17.71 5.76 -20.74
N ASP A 107 17.76 4.60 -20.11
CA ASP A 107 17.02 3.41 -20.55
C ASP A 107 15.56 3.44 -20.08
N PHE A 108 15.22 4.37 -19.17
CA PHE A 108 13.89 4.56 -18.60
C PHE A 108 13.33 5.94 -18.93
N LYS A 109 12.16 5.95 -19.59
CA LYS A 109 11.39 7.17 -19.86
C LYS A 109 10.35 7.40 -18.77
N LEU A 110 10.25 8.65 -18.32
CA LEU A 110 9.22 9.08 -17.38
C LEU A 110 7.86 9.13 -18.07
N HIS A 111 6.87 8.58 -17.40
CA HIS A 111 5.46 8.67 -17.73
C HIS A 111 4.69 9.09 -16.46
N VAL A 112 3.80 10.07 -16.55
CA VAL A 112 3.10 10.60 -15.37
C VAL A 112 1.66 10.14 -15.39
N ASP A 113 1.30 9.27 -14.45
CA ASP A 113 -0.03 8.73 -14.28
C ASP A 113 -0.74 9.43 -13.10
N PRO A 114 -2.01 9.87 -13.25
CA PRO A 114 -2.72 10.57 -12.18
C PRO A 114 -3.09 9.68 -10.98
N ALA A 115 -3.13 8.36 -11.15
CA ALA A 115 -3.43 7.39 -10.09
C ALA A 115 -2.16 6.82 -9.43
N PHE A 116 -1.07 6.64 -10.19
CA PHE A 116 0.17 6.03 -9.71
C PHE A 116 1.36 6.98 -9.58
N GLY A 117 1.27 8.19 -10.11
CA GLY A 117 2.36 9.17 -10.11
C GLY A 117 3.40 8.89 -11.19
N ASN A 118 4.68 9.06 -10.86
CA ASN A 118 5.80 8.85 -11.77
C ASN A 118 5.99 7.35 -12.06
N CYS A 119 5.77 6.98 -13.31
CA CYS A 119 6.04 5.67 -13.87
C CYS A 119 7.29 5.73 -14.75
N TYR A 120 8.04 4.63 -14.83
CA TYR A 120 9.27 4.55 -15.61
C TYR A 120 9.22 3.38 -16.58
N THR A 121 9.16 3.70 -17.87
CA THR A 121 9.07 2.71 -18.95
C THR A 121 10.47 2.36 -19.46
N PHE A 122 10.88 1.12 -19.24
CA PHE A 122 12.05 0.53 -19.87
C PHE A 122 11.78 0.24 -21.35
N ASN A 123 12.82 0.30 -22.19
CA ASN A 123 12.75 -0.09 -23.59
C ASN A 123 11.65 0.65 -24.39
N TRP A 124 11.58 1.96 -24.15
CA TRP A 124 10.59 2.84 -24.76
C TRP A 124 10.99 3.30 -26.18
N ASP A 125 12.28 3.26 -26.51
CA ASP A 125 12.80 3.74 -27.79
C ASP A 125 12.68 2.66 -28.87
N VAL A 126 11.83 2.91 -29.85
CA VAL A 126 11.58 2.02 -30.98
C VAL A 126 12.84 1.82 -31.84
N ASN A 127 13.71 2.83 -31.91
CA ASN A 127 14.90 2.80 -32.76
C ASN A 127 16.08 2.06 -32.09
N ASN A 128 16.10 2.02 -30.75
CA ASN A 128 17.13 1.37 -29.97
C ASN A 128 16.51 0.36 -28.99
N ASN A 129 15.87 -0.65 -29.56
CA ASN A 129 15.13 -1.65 -28.80
C ASN A 129 16.06 -2.68 -28.13
N HIS A 130 15.80 -2.96 -26.86
CA HIS A 130 16.43 -4.03 -26.09
C HIS A 130 15.72 -5.37 -26.32
N SER A 131 16.45 -6.37 -26.83
CA SER A 131 15.95 -7.73 -27.04
C SER A 131 16.74 -8.75 -26.22
N SER A 132 16.04 -9.69 -25.60
CA SER A 132 16.66 -10.76 -24.81
C SER A 132 17.35 -11.77 -25.72
N SER A 133 18.59 -12.14 -25.39
CA SER A 133 19.35 -13.12 -26.18
C SER A 133 18.80 -14.54 -26.05
N LYS A 134 18.24 -14.87 -24.89
CA LYS A 134 17.69 -16.19 -24.54
C LYS A 134 16.49 -16.07 -23.61
N ALA A 135 15.69 -17.12 -23.55
CA ALA A 135 14.68 -17.25 -22.51
C ALA A 135 15.34 -17.53 -21.16
N GLY A 136 14.81 -16.93 -20.10
CA GLY A 136 15.21 -17.20 -18.72
C GLY A 136 15.33 -15.93 -17.87
N PRO A 137 15.27 -16.05 -16.54
CA PRO A 137 15.22 -14.92 -15.63
C PRO A 137 16.53 -14.11 -15.57
N MET A 138 17.64 -14.64 -16.11
CA MET A 138 18.93 -13.93 -16.18
C MET A 138 19.07 -13.09 -17.46
N TYR A 139 18.28 -13.38 -18.49
CA TYR A 139 18.35 -12.74 -19.81
C TYR A 139 17.23 -11.73 -20.06
N GLY A 140 16.24 -11.66 -19.15
CA GLY A 140 15.21 -10.63 -19.13
C GLY A 140 15.62 -9.39 -18.35
N ILE A 141 14.65 -8.49 -18.13
CA ILE A 141 14.80 -7.36 -17.22
C ILE A 141 14.74 -7.83 -15.76
N ARG A 142 15.66 -7.33 -14.94
CA ARG A 142 15.78 -7.59 -13.50
C ARG A 142 15.96 -6.25 -12.81
N LEU A 143 15.09 -5.96 -11.85
CA LEU A 143 15.08 -4.68 -11.13
C LEU A 143 15.19 -4.94 -9.64
N LEU A 144 15.96 -4.08 -8.96
CA LEU A 144 15.83 -3.85 -7.53
C LEU A 144 15.16 -2.50 -7.37
N LEU A 145 13.98 -2.49 -6.75
CA LEU A 145 13.17 -1.30 -6.56
C LEU A 145 13.09 -0.97 -5.07
N PHE A 146 13.20 0.31 -4.74
CA PHE A 146 13.00 0.80 -3.39
C PHE A 146 11.62 1.47 -3.29
N VAL A 147 10.90 1.13 -2.22
CA VAL A 147 9.56 1.64 -1.93
C VAL A 147 9.53 2.06 -0.48
N ASN A 148 9.43 3.36 -0.25
CA ASN A 148 9.29 3.89 1.10
C ASN A 148 7.82 3.82 1.55
N THR A 149 7.51 2.85 2.42
CA THR A 149 6.14 2.68 2.94
C THR A 149 5.68 3.83 3.83
N SER A 150 6.60 4.68 4.31
CA SER A 150 6.25 5.85 5.13
C SER A 150 5.58 6.96 4.33
N ASP A 151 5.82 7.00 3.01
CA ASP A 151 5.27 8.01 2.10
C ASP A 151 3.88 7.61 1.57
N TYR A 152 3.35 6.48 2.03
CA TYR A 152 2.06 5.97 1.58
C TYR A 152 0.92 6.80 2.16
N MET A 153 -0.10 7.01 1.32
CA MET A 153 -1.32 7.66 1.75
C MET A 153 -2.20 6.68 2.52
N ALA A 154 -3.05 7.20 3.41
CA ALA A 154 -4.07 6.38 4.09
C ALA A 154 -5.08 5.73 3.12
N THR A 155 -5.11 6.19 1.86
CA THR A 155 -5.91 5.62 0.78
C THR A 155 -5.20 4.51 -0.01
N SER A 156 -3.91 4.25 0.26
CA SER A 156 -3.15 3.18 -0.37
C SER A 156 -3.54 1.82 0.22
N GLU A 157 -4.03 0.90 -0.61
CA GLU A 157 -4.53 -0.41 -0.17
C GLU A 157 -3.45 -1.47 0.04
N ALA A 158 -2.32 -1.35 -0.67
CA ALA A 158 -1.26 -2.34 -0.66
C ALA A 158 0.09 -1.68 -0.90
N SER A 159 1.12 -2.17 -0.20
CA SER A 159 2.52 -1.77 -0.42
C SER A 159 3.17 -2.67 -1.47
N GLY A 160 3.62 -2.05 -2.56
CA GLY A 160 4.11 -2.79 -3.71
C GLY A 160 4.37 -1.88 -4.90
N VAL A 161 4.68 -2.51 -6.02
CA VAL A 161 4.81 -1.84 -7.31
C VAL A 161 3.76 -2.39 -8.27
N ARG A 162 3.28 -1.51 -9.16
CA ARG A 162 2.44 -1.87 -10.30
C ARG A 162 3.33 -1.87 -11.55
N LEU A 163 3.31 -2.96 -12.31
CA LEU A 163 4.03 -3.08 -13.57
C LEU A 163 3.05 -3.36 -14.71
N ALA A 164 3.19 -2.67 -15.83
CA ALA A 164 2.40 -2.91 -17.04
C ALA A 164 3.32 -3.31 -18.19
N ILE A 165 2.84 -4.22 -19.03
CA ILE A 165 3.61 -4.76 -20.16
C ILE A 165 2.87 -4.40 -21.43
N HIS A 166 3.54 -3.66 -22.31
CA HIS A 166 2.93 -3.10 -23.50
C HIS A 166 3.97 -2.96 -24.64
N SER A 167 3.51 -2.70 -25.87
CA SER A 167 4.38 -2.37 -26.99
C SER A 167 5.03 -1.00 -26.77
N PRO A 168 6.26 -0.74 -27.27
CA PRO A 168 6.89 0.59 -27.19
C PRO A 168 6.06 1.73 -27.81
N THR A 169 5.15 1.40 -28.74
CA THR A 169 4.24 2.36 -29.39
C THR A 169 2.98 2.65 -28.60
N ASP A 170 2.66 1.82 -27.61
CA ASP A 170 1.40 1.88 -26.89
C ASP A 170 1.57 2.70 -25.61
N PHE A 171 0.49 3.35 -25.22
CA PHE A 171 0.44 4.07 -23.96
C PHE A 171 0.32 3.09 -22.78
N PRO A 172 1.09 3.24 -21.69
CA PRO A 172 0.99 2.36 -20.54
C PRO A 172 -0.30 2.62 -19.76
N PHE A 173 -1.09 1.57 -19.49
CA PHE A 173 -2.27 1.64 -18.62
C PHE A 173 -2.09 0.72 -17.41
N PRO A 174 -1.35 1.16 -16.37
CA PRO A 174 -1.09 0.35 -15.17
C PRO A 174 -2.33 0.06 -14.32
N ASP A 175 -3.42 0.80 -14.53
CA ASP A 175 -4.69 0.48 -13.88
C ASP A 175 -5.37 -0.75 -14.49
N THR A 176 -5.43 -0.81 -15.82
CA THR A 176 -6.14 -1.86 -16.57
C THR A 176 -5.29 -3.10 -16.82
N PHE A 177 -4.01 -2.92 -17.19
CA PHE A 177 -3.10 -3.99 -17.60
C PHE A 177 -1.92 -4.16 -16.64
N GLY A 178 -2.08 -3.67 -15.41
CA GLY A 178 -1.06 -3.74 -14.38
C GLY A 178 -1.06 -5.07 -13.62
N TYR A 179 0.13 -5.56 -13.29
CA TYR A 179 0.36 -6.63 -12.34
C TYR A 179 0.96 -6.05 -11.06
N SER A 180 0.56 -6.59 -9.91
CA SER A 180 1.09 -6.18 -8.61
C SER A 180 2.25 -7.07 -8.20
N ALA A 181 3.35 -6.45 -7.77
CA ALA A 181 4.45 -7.12 -7.10
C ALA A 181 4.60 -6.53 -5.68
N PRO A 182 4.37 -7.33 -4.62
CA PRO A 182 4.48 -6.85 -3.24
C PRO A 182 5.94 -6.56 -2.86
N VAL A 183 6.12 -5.64 -1.92
CA VAL A 183 7.43 -5.42 -1.28
C VAL A 183 7.82 -6.60 -0.39
N GLY A 184 9.12 -6.75 -0.12
CA GLY A 184 9.66 -7.77 0.79
C GLY A 184 9.89 -9.16 0.19
N PHE A 185 9.45 -9.40 -1.05
CA PHE A 185 9.66 -10.66 -1.76
C PHE A 185 10.10 -10.43 -3.21
N ALA A 186 10.86 -11.37 -3.76
CA ALA A 186 11.16 -11.39 -5.18
C ALA A 186 9.92 -11.84 -5.95
N SER A 187 9.49 -11.03 -6.93
CA SER A 187 8.41 -11.37 -7.86
C SER A 187 8.97 -11.69 -9.24
N SER A 188 8.46 -12.74 -9.89
CA SER A 188 8.91 -13.18 -11.22
C SER A 188 7.73 -13.35 -12.15
N PHE A 189 7.80 -12.71 -13.32
CA PHE A 189 6.74 -12.72 -14.33
C PHE A 189 7.31 -13.29 -15.63
N GLY A 190 6.79 -14.44 -16.06
CA GLY A 190 7.11 -15.03 -17.36
C GLY A 190 6.19 -14.49 -18.45
N LEU A 191 6.75 -14.14 -19.60
CA LEU A 191 5.99 -13.61 -20.73
C LEU A 191 5.94 -14.63 -21.87
N LYS A 192 4.77 -14.72 -22.49
CA LYS A 192 4.55 -15.47 -23.73
C LYS A 192 3.88 -14.54 -24.72
N LYS A 193 4.51 -14.38 -25.88
CA LYS A 193 3.97 -13.62 -27.01
C LYS A 193 2.95 -14.46 -27.77
#